data_AF-A0A254RE03-F1
#
_entry.id   AF-A0A254RE03-F1
#
_cell.length_a   1.000
_cell.length_b   1.000
_cell.length_c   1.000
_cell.angle_alpha   90.00
_cell.angle_beta   90.00
_cell.angle_gamma   90.00
#
_symmetry.space_group_name_H-M   'P 1'
#
loop_
_entity.id
_entity.type
_entity.pdbx_description
1 polymer ?
#
loop_
_entity_poly.entity_id
_entity_poly.type
_entity_poly.pdbx_seq_one_letter_code
_entity_poly.pdbx_strand_id
1 'polypeptide(L)'
;MSILGNIRDKAVESFIRKNEIVQRFGSIQDVAIDSDVRIASVKIILRGETQTTLFRGYYGFEEGDKGTELVFEKLTCDRTWINEALKLYMDGRKLRFPVADYSGETFAGLAGGIAKIFF
;
A
#
# COMPACT_ATOMS: atom_id res chain seq x y z
N MET A 1 5.32 20.42 6.76
CA MET A 1 5.37 18.98 6.38
C MET A 1 6.34 18.28 7.32
N SER A 2 5.89 17.24 8.01
CA SER A 2 6.73 16.49 8.97
C SER A 2 7.67 15.52 8.23
N ILE A 3 8.95 15.51 8.60
CA ILE A 3 9.98 14.60 8.06
C ILE A 3 9.56 13.12 8.17
N LEU A 4 8.80 12.79 9.23
CA LEU A 4 8.28 11.46 9.47
C LEU A 4 7.22 11.02 8.44
N GLY A 5 6.40 11.95 7.94
CA GLY A 5 5.41 11.68 6.89
C GLY A 5 6.08 11.30 5.56
N ASN A 6 7.13 12.03 5.18
CA ASN A 6 7.89 11.74 3.97
C ASN A 6 8.58 10.37 4.00
N ILE A 7 9.03 9.91 5.17
CA ILE A 7 9.67 8.59 5.30
C ILE A 7 8.61 7.48 5.21
N ARG A 8 7.46 7.66 5.87
CA ARG A 8 6.29 6.77 5.78
C ARG A 8 5.86 6.54 4.33
N ASP A 9 5.70 7.62 3.59
CA ASP A 9 5.17 7.55 2.22
C ASP A 9 6.15 6.87 1.28
N LYS A 10 7.46 7.10 1.46
CA LYS A 10 8.49 6.39 0.72
C LYS A 10 8.49 4.88 0.97
N ALA A 11 8.16 4.41 2.19
CA ALA A 11 8.03 2.97 2.43
C ALA A 11 6.79 2.40 1.76
N VAL A 12 5.65 3.08 1.84
CA VAL A 12 4.42 2.62 1.16
C VAL A 12 4.65 2.56 -0.35
N GLU A 13 5.29 3.58 -0.92
CA GLU A 13 5.67 3.58 -2.33
C GLU A 13 6.65 2.44 -2.66
N SER A 14 7.71 2.26 -1.86
CA SER A 14 8.69 1.20 -2.09
C SER A 14 8.06 -0.19 -1.99
N PHE A 15 7.18 -0.40 -1.01
CA PHE A 15 6.40 -1.62 -0.86
C PHE A 15 5.59 -1.89 -2.13
N ILE A 16 4.77 -0.93 -2.58
CA ILE A 16 3.92 -1.09 -3.77
C ILE A 16 4.78 -1.44 -5.00
N ARG A 17 5.90 -0.73 -5.19
CA ARG A 17 6.79 -0.95 -6.35
C ARG A 17 7.51 -2.29 -6.32
N LYS A 18 7.89 -2.78 -5.14
CA LYS A 18 8.64 -4.05 -4.97
C LYS A 18 7.75 -5.26 -4.73
N ASN A 19 6.46 -5.07 -4.50
CA ASN A 19 5.55 -6.16 -4.19
C ASN A 19 5.37 -7.08 -5.41
N GLU A 20 5.80 -8.33 -5.29
CA GLU A 20 5.74 -9.32 -6.37
C GLU A 20 4.30 -9.57 -6.87
N ILE A 21 3.31 -9.51 -5.99
CA ILE A 21 1.91 -9.72 -6.37
C ILE A 21 1.47 -8.60 -7.32
N VAL A 22 1.80 -7.35 -7.01
CA VAL A 22 1.47 -6.21 -7.88
C VAL A 22 2.14 -6.34 -9.25
N GLN A 23 3.42 -6.76 -9.28
CA GLN A 23 4.17 -6.97 -10.52
C GLN A 23 3.67 -8.17 -11.37
N ARG A 24 2.97 -9.14 -10.76
CA ARG A 24 2.33 -10.24 -11.49
C ARG A 24 1.15 -9.76 -12.33
N PHE A 25 0.41 -8.76 -11.86
CA PHE A 25 -0.77 -8.25 -12.56
C PHE A 25 -0.43 -7.28 -13.70
N GLY A 26 0.70 -6.60 -13.64
CA GLY A 26 1.06 -5.61 -14.64
C GLY A 26 2.34 -4.83 -14.34
N SER A 27 2.55 -3.77 -15.10
CA SER A 27 3.66 -2.83 -14.93
C SER A 27 3.16 -1.56 -14.26
N ILE A 28 3.73 -1.23 -13.10
CA ILE A 28 3.43 -0.01 -12.35
C ILE A 28 4.00 1.19 -13.10
N GLN A 29 3.14 2.10 -13.53
CA GLN A 29 3.53 3.33 -14.20
C GLN A 29 3.81 4.44 -13.19
N ASP A 30 2.98 4.54 -12.17
CA ASP A 30 2.98 5.67 -11.23
C ASP A 30 2.41 5.23 -9.88
N VAL A 31 2.93 5.84 -8.81
CA VAL A 31 2.47 5.66 -7.44
C VAL A 31 2.41 7.05 -6.80
N ALA A 32 1.22 7.44 -6.35
CA ALA A 32 0.99 8.69 -5.65
C ALA A 32 0.46 8.39 -4.25
N ILE A 33 1.07 8.99 -3.23
CA ILE A 33 0.66 8.83 -1.83
C ILE A 33 0.12 10.17 -1.34
N ASP A 34 -1.14 10.17 -0.91
CA ASP A 34 -1.74 11.27 -0.18
C ASP A 34 -1.75 10.93 1.32
N SER A 35 -0.78 11.49 2.00
CA SER A 35 -0.51 11.26 3.43
C SER A 35 -1.59 11.81 4.36
N ASP A 36 -2.27 12.88 3.92
CA ASP A 36 -3.22 13.62 4.74
C ASP A 36 -4.52 12.84 4.87
N VAL A 37 -4.96 12.21 3.77
CA VAL A 37 -6.13 11.31 3.76
C VAL A 37 -5.77 9.82 3.79
N ARG A 38 -4.48 9.49 3.85
CA ARG A 38 -3.92 8.12 3.87
C ARG A 38 -4.38 7.26 2.69
N ILE A 39 -4.34 7.84 1.49
CA ILE A 39 -4.70 7.15 0.26
C ILE A 39 -3.46 6.90 -0.59
N ALA A 40 -3.26 5.65 -1.00
CA ALA A 40 -2.30 5.28 -2.02
C ALA A 40 -3.03 5.09 -3.35
N SER A 41 -2.55 5.76 -4.39
CA SER A 41 -3.04 5.64 -5.76
C SER A 41 -1.97 5.00 -6.63
N VAL A 42 -2.32 3.96 -7.37
CA VAL A 42 -1.38 3.20 -8.20
C VAL A 42 -1.93 3.09 -9.61
N LYS A 43 -1.16 3.58 -10.58
CA LYS A 43 -1.46 3.40 -12.01
C LYS A 43 -0.71 2.19 -12.53
N ILE A 44 -1.44 1.21 -13.03
CA ILE A 44 -0.88 -0.05 -13.52
C ILE A 44 -1.35 -0.27 -14.96
N ILE A 45 -0.43 -0.59 -15.86
CA ILE A 45 -0.79 -1.20 -17.14
C ILE A 45 -0.86 -2.70 -16.89
N LEU A 46 -2.07 -3.25 -16.90
CA LEU A 46 -2.30 -4.68 -16.67
C LEU A 46 -1.71 -5.50 -17.83
N ARG A 47 -1.31 -6.75 -17.54
CA ARG A 47 -0.79 -7.64 -18.59
C ARG A 47 -1.87 -7.90 -19.64
N GLY A 48 -1.50 -7.72 -20.92
CA GLY A 48 -2.41 -7.87 -22.04
C GLY A 48 -3.29 -6.65 -22.31
N GLU A 49 -3.15 -5.58 -21.54
CA GLU A 49 -3.89 -4.33 -21.71
C GLU A 49 -2.95 -3.23 -22.23
N THR A 50 -3.50 -2.31 -23.01
CA THR A 50 -2.79 -1.11 -23.50
C THR A 50 -3.12 0.13 -22.68
N GLN A 51 -4.23 0.09 -21.94
CA GLN A 51 -4.72 1.20 -21.15
C GLN A 51 -4.31 1.05 -19.69
N THR A 52 -3.85 2.15 -19.12
CA THR A 52 -3.57 2.27 -17.69
C THR A 52 -4.86 2.12 -16.88
N THR A 53 -4.76 1.40 -15.77
CA THR A 53 -5.82 1.17 -14.79
C THR A 53 -5.40 1.81 -13.47
N LEU A 54 -6.30 2.55 -12.84
CA LEU A 54 -6.05 3.25 -11.59
C LEU A 54 -6.67 2.51 -10.40
N PHE A 55 -5.81 2.06 -9.50
CA PHE A 55 -6.19 1.51 -8.21
C PHE A 55 -6.01 2.56 -7.11
N ARG A 56 -6.93 2.59 -6.15
CA ARG A 56 -6.81 3.40 -4.94
C ARG A 56 -7.10 2.57 -3.71
N GLY A 57 -6.37 2.80 -2.63
CA GLY A 57 -6.56 2.12 -1.37
C GLY A 57 -6.23 3.00 -0.20
N TYR A 58 -6.96 2.84 0.89
CA TYR A 58 -6.61 3.47 2.15
C TYR A 58 -5.54 2.62 2.84
N TYR A 59 -4.50 3.26 3.36
CA TYR A 59 -3.42 2.57 4.05
C TYR A 59 -3.29 3.01 5.51
N GLY A 60 -2.79 2.10 6.34
CA GLY A 60 -2.51 2.33 7.75
C GLY A 60 -1.39 1.44 8.23
N PHE A 61 -0.92 1.71 9.45
CA PHE A 61 0.05 0.86 10.14
C PHE A 61 -0.61 0.34 11.40
N GLU A 62 -0.64 -0.98 11.57
CA GLU A 62 -1.20 -1.65 12.75
C GLU A 62 -0.12 -2.53 13.38
N GLU A 63 -0.23 -2.83 14.66
CA GLU A 63 0.61 -3.84 15.31
C GLU A 63 0.05 -5.23 15.02
N GLY A 64 0.91 -6.16 14.61
CA GLY A 64 0.58 -7.56 14.37
C GLY A 64 1.61 -8.49 15.01
N ASP A 65 1.40 -9.79 14.85
CA ASP A 65 2.19 -10.84 15.53
C ASP A 65 3.69 -10.80 15.19
N LYS A 66 4.05 -10.20 14.05
CA LYS A 66 5.44 -10.05 13.56
C LYS A 66 5.97 -8.61 13.68
N GLY A 67 5.32 -7.76 14.47
CA GLY A 67 5.62 -6.34 14.61
C GLY A 67 4.69 -5.47 13.76
N THR A 68 5.16 -4.31 13.34
CA THR A 68 4.32 -3.38 12.56
C THR A 68 3.95 -3.94 11.19
N GLU A 69 2.66 -3.92 10.87
CA GLU A 69 2.08 -4.33 9.59
C GLU A 69 1.55 -3.11 8.83
N LEU A 70 1.82 -3.08 7.52
CA LEU A 70 1.16 -2.18 6.58
C LEU A 70 -0.19 -2.79 6.21
N VAL A 71 -1.26 -2.04 6.44
CA VAL A 71 -2.63 -2.49 6.24
C VAL A 71 -3.27 -1.68 5.13
N PHE A 72 -3.86 -2.35 4.13
CA PHE A 72 -4.69 -1.72 3.11
C PHE A 72 -6.15 -2.11 3.26
N GLU A 73 -7.03 -1.12 3.12
CA GLU A 73 -8.49 -1.28 3.16
C GLU A 73 -9.16 -0.47 2.05
N LYS A 74 -10.44 -0.77 1.80
CA LYS A 74 -11.31 -0.03 0.85
C LYS A 74 -10.65 0.17 -0.52
N LEU A 75 -10.14 -0.93 -1.08
CA LEU A 75 -9.55 -0.92 -2.42
C LEU A 75 -10.61 -0.62 -3.48
N THR A 76 -10.30 0.27 -4.40
CA THR A 76 -11.16 0.65 -5.53
C THR A 76 -10.35 0.66 -6.83
N CYS A 77 -11.06 0.47 -7.94
CA CYS A 77 -10.51 0.50 -9.29
C CYS A 77 -11.41 1.36 -10.19
N ASP A 78 -10.83 2.05 -11.16
CA ASP A 78 -11.57 2.81 -12.17
C ASP A 78 -12.33 1.91 -13.17
N ARG A 79 -11.82 0.70 -13.43
CA ARG A 79 -12.50 -0.30 -14.26
C ARG A 79 -13.63 -0.98 -13.48
N THR A 80 -14.86 -0.81 -13.96
CA THR A 80 -16.09 -1.26 -13.25
C THR A 80 -16.06 -2.73 -12.83
N TRP A 81 -15.73 -3.65 -13.74
CA TRP A 81 -15.76 -5.08 -13.42
C TRP A 81 -14.70 -5.47 -12.36
N ILE A 82 -13.51 -4.85 -12.41
CA ILE A 82 -12.44 -5.07 -11.43
C ILE A 82 -12.90 -4.51 -10.08
N ASN A 83 -13.50 -3.33 -10.09
CA ASN A 83 -13.99 -2.69 -8.87
C ASN A 83 -15.06 -3.52 -8.17
N GLU A 84 -16.00 -4.10 -8.90
CA GLU A 84 -17.01 -4.99 -8.33
C GLU A 84 -16.39 -6.29 -7.78
N ALA A 85 -15.43 -6.89 -8.52
CA ALA A 85 -14.69 -8.04 -8.03
C ALA A 85 -13.89 -7.73 -6.74
N LEU A 86 -13.26 -6.56 -6.68
CA LEU A 86 -12.53 -6.09 -5.49
C LEU A 86 -13.48 -5.89 -4.32
N LYS A 87 -14.65 -5.29 -4.51
CA LYS A 87 -15.65 -5.12 -3.45
C LYS A 87 -16.07 -6.47 -2.86
N LEU A 88 -16.37 -7.45 -3.71
CA LEU A 88 -16.74 -8.80 -3.28
C LEU A 88 -15.61 -9.50 -2.52
N TYR A 89 -14.37 -9.34 -2.98
CA TYR A 89 -13.22 -9.95 -2.32
C TYR A 89 -12.86 -9.26 -0.99
N MET A 90 -12.94 -7.93 -0.95
CA MET A 90 -12.52 -7.10 0.18
C MET A 90 -13.60 -6.92 1.24
N ASP A 91 -14.81 -7.47 1.05
CA ASP A 91 -15.92 -7.28 1.99
C ASP A 91 -15.54 -7.73 3.41
N GLY A 92 -15.43 -6.77 4.34
CA GLY A 92 -14.95 -6.96 5.70
C GLY A 92 -13.47 -7.35 5.84
N ARG A 93 -12.68 -7.36 4.76
CA ARG A 93 -11.28 -7.78 4.77
C ARG A 93 -10.32 -6.59 4.77
N LYS A 94 -9.15 -6.83 5.36
CA LYS A 94 -7.98 -5.95 5.32
C LYS A 94 -6.82 -6.75 4.74
N LEU A 95 -6.06 -6.16 3.83
CA LEU A 95 -4.80 -6.76 3.38
C LEU A 95 -3.70 -6.32 4.33
N ARG A 96 -3.03 -7.29 4.95
CA ARG A 96 -1.96 -7.05 5.93
C ARG A 96 -0.64 -7.52 5.35
N PHE A 97 0.38 -6.68 5.46
CA PHE A 97 1.74 -6.98 4.99
C PHE A 97 2.75 -6.63 6.08
N PRO A 98 3.54 -7.61 6.57
CA PRO A 98 4.58 -7.33 7.56
C PRO A 98 5.60 -6.34 7.00
N VAL A 99 5.86 -5.22 7.70
CA VAL A 99 6.79 -4.19 7.20
C VAL A 99 8.23 -4.72 7.15
N ALA A 100 8.59 -5.63 8.07
CA ALA A 100 9.91 -6.23 8.17
C ALA A 100 10.39 -6.88 6.84
N ASP A 101 9.47 -7.38 6.02
CA ASP A 101 9.78 -8.05 4.77
C ASP A 101 10.14 -7.07 3.62
N TYR A 102 9.87 -5.78 3.80
CA TYR A 102 9.99 -4.76 2.74
C TYR A 102 10.80 -3.53 3.15
N SER A 103 11.08 -3.39 4.44
CA SER A 103 11.98 -2.40 4.99
C SER A 103 13.44 -2.80 4.82
N GLY A 104 14.24 -1.98 4.14
CA GLY A 104 15.67 -1.94 4.46
C GLY A 104 15.87 -1.57 5.94
N GLU A 105 17.04 -1.86 6.51
CA GLU A 105 17.38 -1.74 7.95
C GLU A 105 16.87 -0.45 8.63
N THR A 106 16.74 0.65 7.88
CA THR A 106 16.24 1.95 8.35
C THR A 106 14.76 1.94 8.80
N PHE A 107 13.90 1.11 8.22
CA PHE A 107 12.48 1.07 8.61
C PHE A 107 12.18 0.13 9.76
N ALA A 108 13.00 -0.89 10.01
CA ALA A 108 12.88 -1.73 11.20
C ALA A 108 13.07 -0.90 12.48
N GLY A 109 14.02 0.05 12.47
CA GLY A 109 14.23 1.01 13.56
C GLY A 109 13.10 2.04 13.70
N LEU A 110 12.46 2.43 12.60
CA LEU A 110 11.29 3.31 12.61
C LEU A 110 10.01 2.60 13.00
N ALA A 111 9.80 1.32 12.65
CA ALA A 111 8.66 0.53 13.11
C ALA A 111 8.60 0.48 14.65
N GLY A 112 9.76 0.27 15.30
CA GLY A 112 9.87 0.36 16.77
C GLY A 112 9.71 1.79 17.33
N GLY A 113 10.17 2.81 16.59
CA GLY A 113 10.03 4.22 17.00
C GLY A 113 8.62 4.79 16.81
N ILE A 114 7.92 4.40 15.74
CA ILE A 114 6.57 4.87 15.38
C ILE A 114 5.52 4.19 16.28
N ALA A 115 5.70 2.91 16.63
CA ALA A 115 4.89 2.23 17.64
C ALA A 115 4.92 2.98 18.99
N LYS A 116 6.03 3.63 19.33
CA LYS A 116 6.24 4.36 20.59
C LYS A 116 5.78 5.83 20.58
N ILE A 117 5.39 6.36 19.42
CA ILE A 117 4.92 7.75 19.27
C ILE A 117 3.39 7.81 19.16
N PHE A 118 2.76 6.72 18.74
CA PHE A 118 1.30 6.59 18.69
C PHE A 118 0.69 5.79 19.87
N PHE A 119 1.53 5.30 20.79
CA PHE A 119 1.15 4.73 22.09
C PHE A 119 2.03 5.29 23.21
#